data_AF-A0A848UXH7-F1
#
_entry.id   AF-A0A848UXH7-F1
#
_cell.length_a   1.000
_cell.length_b   1.000
_cell.length_c   1.000
_cell.angle_alpha   90.00
_cell.angle_beta   90.00
_cell.angle_gamma   90.00
#
_symmetry.space_group_name_H-M   'P 1'
#
loop_
_entity.id
_entity.type
_entity.pdbx_description
1 polymer ?
#
loop_
_entity_poly.entity_id
_entity_poly.type
_entity_poly.pdbx_seq_one_letter_code
_entity_poly.pdbx_strand_id
1 'polypeptide(L)'
;MWLIERSRALLSRCAITVFQGTKKPIIGGTCRLIIWVMGRRPGELGTFHEKAIQKFDLLTGSKFETKTPTFSDAGGASNHGQFPAIQAYHLQNATISTDTVNVAVETKLLSSPYRLANLDRVPFNATWLGYVDGNTCILPTRENRAFESGILIDGDGGSNWYHFLIECLPKAWLSERLPAHFDDYPLIVPPNCSSVTNFSKAIALFSGSRTVIHAEQAQRVGVKDLIVIDDVVRAPFNLYRGLWPIPSEYSQHDDFLRDYAREIRLRLGVCRNKGNQPSRIFLQRPGSRRDYNQDA
;
A
#
# COMPACT_ATOMS: atom_id res chain seq x y z
N MET A 1 -9.03 18.51 11.88
CA MET A 1 -9.73 18.26 10.61
C MET A 1 -9.94 19.54 9.79
N TRP A 2 -10.52 20.59 10.37
CA TRP A 2 -10.76 21.90 9.71
C TRP A 2 -9.51 22.59 9.14
N LEU A 3 -8.38 22.58 9.85
CA LEU A 3 -7.10 23.11 9.37
C LEU A 3 -6.53 22.34 8.17
N ILE A 4 -6.71 21.02 8.12
CA ILE A 4 -6.22 20.17 7.02
C ILE A 4 -7.05 20.40 5.76
N GLU A 5 -8.37 20.54 5.88
CA GLU A 5 -9.24 20.86 4.75
C GLU A 5 -9.03 22.29 4.25
N ARG A 6 -8.81 23.27 5.14
CA ARG A 6 -8.41 24.63 4.72
C ARG A 6 -7.03 24.64 4.08
N SER A 7 -6.04 23.91 4.61
CA SER A 7 -4.73 23.77 3.99
C SER A 7 -4.81 23.06 2.64
N ARG A 8 -5.66 22.03 2.49
CA ARG A 8 -5.93 21.40 1.19
C ARG A 8 -6.58 22.39 0.25
N ALA A 9 -7.60 23.14 0.66
CA ALA A 9 -8.24 24.15 -0.18
C ALA A 9 -7.31 25.32 -0.52
N LEU A 10 -6.41 25.73 0.38
CA LEU A 10 -5.42 26.77 0.15
C LEU A 10 -4.31 26.28 -0.77
N LEU A 11 -3.78 25.08 -0.56
CA LEU A 11 -2.82 24.43 -1.45
C LEU A 11 -3.46 24.13 -2.81
N SER A 12 -4.73 23.72 -2.84
CA SER A 12 -5.51 23.55 -4.07
C SER A 12 -5.66 24.89 -4.76
N ARG A 13 -5.99 25.98 -4.07
CA ARG A 13 -6.11 27.31 -4.72
C ARG A 13 -4.75 27.86 -5.16
N CYS A 14 -3.72 27.74 -4.33
CA CYS A 14 -2.35 28.14 -4.68
C CYS A 14 -1.74 27.28 -5.79
N ALA A 15 -2.08 25.99 -5.87
CA ALA A 15 -1.70 25.10 -6.97
C ALA A 15 -2.58 25.35 -8.21
N ILE A 16 -3.90 25.46 -8.08
CA ILE A 16 -4.82 25.67 -9.21
C ILE A 16 -4.54 27.01 -9.91
N THR A 17 -4.19 28.09 -9.19
CA THR A 17 -3.84 29.38 -9.83
C THR A 17 -2.48 29.38 -10.52
N VAL A 18 -1.61 28.40 -10.24
CA VAL A 18 -0.24 28.33 -10.79
C VAL A 18 -0.10 27.31 -11.94
N PHE A 19 -1.08 26.40 -12.11
CA PHE A 19 -0.90 25.18 -12.92
C PHE A 19 -1.78 25.12 -14.20
N GLN A 20 -2.53 26.17 -14.54
CA GLN A 20 -3.19 26.26 -15.85
C GLN A 20 -2.18 26.63 -16.95
N GLY A 21 -1.64 25.62 -17.65
CA GLY A 21 -1.18 25.78 -19.04
C GLY A 21 0.33 25.77 -19.34
N THR A 22 1.21 25.49 -18.38
CA THR A 22 2.65 25.32 -18.68
C THR A 22 3.18 23.97 -18.20
N LYS A 23 3.95 23.27 -19.07
CA LYS A 23 4.51 21.91 -18.84
C LYS A 23 5.54 21.81 -17.70
N LYS A 24 5.81 22.90 -16.97
CA LYS A 24 6.63 22.91 -15.77
C LYS A 24 6.01 23.85 -14.74
N PRO A 25 5.66 23.38 -13.54
CA PRO A 25 5.03 24.25 -12.55
C PRO A 25 6.03 25.27 -12.02
N ILE A 26 5.74 26.55 -12.25
CA ILE A 26 6.46 27.64 -11.60
C ILE A 26 5.80 27.86 -10.25
N ILE A 27 6.16 27.07 -9.24
CA ILE A 27 5.75 27.36 -7.85
C ILE A 27 6.30 28.75 -7.50
N GLY A 28 5.43 29.77 -7.52
CA GLY A 28 5.79 31.16 -7.21
C GLY A 28 6.37 31.30 -5.80
N GLY A 29 7.17 32.35 -5.57
CA GLY A 29 7.90 32.55 -4.30
C GLY A 29 7.03 32.45 -3.05
N THR A 30 5.82 33.02 -3.08
CA THR A 30 4.85 32.95 -1.97
C THR A 30 4.37 31.52 -1.70
N CYS A 31 4.13 30.72 -2.75
CA CYS A 31 3.73 29.32 -2.58
C CYS A 31 4.87 28.47 -2.02
N ARG A 32 6.12 28.73 -2.44
CA ARG A 32 7.31 28.07 -1.86
C ARG A 32 7.47 28.38 -0.38
N LEU A 33 7.25 29.63 0.02
CA LEU A 33 7.30 30.02 1.43
C LEU A 33 6.22 29.31 2.25
N ILE A 34 4.98 29.24 1.75
CA ILE A 34 3.89 28.52 2.42
C ILE A 34 4.22 27.03 2.57
N ILE A 35 4.67 26.37 1.49
CA ILE A 35 5.08 24.97 1.50
C ILE A 35 6.20 24.74 2.52
N TRP A 36 7.20 25.63 2.56
CA TRP A 36 8.31 25.55 3.49
C TRP A 36 7.87 25.76 4.95
N VAL A 37 7.04 26.76 5.24
CA VAL A 37 6.46 27.02 6.57
C VAL A 37 5.65 25.81 7.06
N MET A 38 4.98 25.10 6.14
CA MET A 38 4.26 23.86 6.44
C MET A 38 5.17 22.64 6.69
N GLY A 39 6.49 22.81 6.65
CA GLY A 39 7.44 21.71 6.79
C GLY A 39 7.32 20.73 5.61
N ARG A 40 7.19 21.27 4.40
CA ARG A 40 7.07 20.51 3.16
C ARG A 40 8.04 21.04 2.10
N ARG A 41 8.29 20.24 1.07
CA ARG A 41 9.14 20.57 -0.07
C ARG A 41 8.55 19.99 -1.36
N PRO A 42 8.81 20.62 -2.52
CA PRO A 42 8.50 20.00 -3.80
C PRO A 42 9.35 18.74 -4.01
N GLY A 43 8.79 17.79 -4.71
CA GLY A 43 9.45 16.56 -5.14
C GLY A 43 8.89 16.07 -6.46
N GLU A 44 9.43 14.95 -6.93
CA GLU A 44 9.04 14.27 -8.15
C GLU A 44 8.55 12.86 -7.86
N LEU A 45 7.74 12.30 -8.75
CA LEU A 45 7.44 10.88 -8.67
C LEU A 45 8.61 10.06 -9.20
N GLY A 46 8.68 8.81 -8.77
CA GLY A 46 9.64 7.83 -9.26
C GLY A 46 9.24 6.43 -8.86
N THR A 47 9.99 5.46 -9.37
CA THR A 47 9.85 4.05 -9.01
C THR A 47 10.92 3.65 -8.00
N PHE A 48 10.66 2.60 -7.21
CA PHE A 48 11.68 2.05 -6.30
C PHE A 48 12.98 1.70 -7.04
N HIS A 49 12.88 1.26 -8.30
CA HIS A 49 14.01 0.89 -9.14
C HIS A 49 15.05 2.02 -9.31
N GLU A 50 14.61 3.28 -9.34
CA GLU A 50 15.46 4.45 -9.57
C GLU A 50 16.36 4.80 -8.38
N LYS A 51 15.97 4.40 -7.17
CA LYS A 51 16.66 4.75 -5.92
C LYS A 51 17.16 3.56 -5.12
N ALA A 52 16.81 2.34 -5.54
CA ALA A 52 17.31 1.12 -4.93
C ALA A 52 18.83 0.98 -5.12
N ILE A 53 19.55 0.79 -4.01
CA ILE A 53 20.97 0.44 -4.01
C ILE A 53 21.20 -1.04 -4.33
N GLN A 54 20.22 -1.88 -3.99
CA GLN A 54 20.20 -3.29 -4.35
C GLN A 54 18.76 -3.76 -4.62
N LYS A 55 18.64 -4.81 -5.45
CA LYS A 55 17.38 -5.45 -5.81
C LYS A 55 17.51 -6.95 -5.55
N PHE A 56 16.41 -7.55 -5.09
CA PHE A 56 16.32 -8.99 -4.87
C PHE A 56 15.09 -9.54 -5.56
N ASP A 57 15.28 -10.51 -6.45
CA ASP A 57 14.17 -11.21 -7.08
C ASP A 57 13.59 -12.22 -6.09
N LEU A 58 12.34 -12.00 -5.66
CA LEU A 58 11.68 -12.87 -4.69
C LEU A 58 10.78 -13.91 -5.36
N LEU A 59 10.13 -13.52 -6.46
CA LEU A 59 9.25 -14.37 -7.25
C LEU A 59 9.33 -14.00 -8.73
N THR A 60 9.24 -15.00 -9.59
CA THR A 60 8.99 -14.81 -11.02
C THR A 60 7.56 -14.31 -11.24
N GLY A 61 7.26 -13.78 -12.43
CA GLY A 61 5.88 -13.41 -12.78
C GLY A 61 4.92 -14.61 -12.75
N SER A 62 3.63 -14.33 -12.58
CA SER A 62 2.56 -15.33 -12.50
C SER A 62 1.42 -14.95 -13.41
N LYS A 63 0.73 -15.94 -13.98
CA LYS A 63 -0.56 -15.70 -14.63
C LYS A 63 -1.59 -15.21 -13.60
N PHE A 64 -2.56 -14.44 -14.07
CA PHE A 64 -3.73 -14.08 -13.27
C PHE A 64 -5.02 -14.13 -14.09
N GLU A 65 -6.13 -14.32 -13.39
CA GLU A 65 -7.49 -14.22 -13.91
C GLU A 65 -8.35 -13.35 -12.98
N THR A 66 -8.96 -12.31 -13.52
CA THR A 66 -9.95 -11.47 -12.83
C THR A 66 -11.29 -11.65 -13.53
N LYS A 67 -12.39 -11.85 -12.78
CA LYS A 67 -13.75 -11.90 -13.33
C LYS A 67 -14.62 -10.81 -12.72
N THR A 68 -15.50 -10.22 -13.53
CA THR A 68 -16.60 -9.43 -12.97
C THR A 68 -17.53 -10.35 -12.20
N PRO A 69 -18.21 -9.85 -11.15
CA PRO A 69 -19.37 -10.52 -10.61
C PRO A 69 -20.37 -10.79 -11.74
N THR A 70 -20.90 -12.02 -11.81
CA THR A 70 -22.02 -12.36 -12.68
C THR A 70 -23.31 -12.06 -11.93
N PHE A 71 -24.05 -11.05 -12.36
CA PHE A 71 -25.44 -10.88 -11.99
C PHE A 71 -26.30 -11.77 -12.89
N SER A 72 -27.46 -12.22 -12.40
CA SER A 72 -28.29 -13.31 -12.96
C SER A 72 -28.52 -13.28 -14.48
N ASP A 73 -28.39 -12.12 -15.11
CA ASP A 73 -28.79 -11.89 -16.51
C ASP A 73 -27.69 -11.29 -17.40
N ALA A 74 -26.47 -11.12 -16.88
CA ALA A 74 -25.34 -10.57 -17.64
C ALA A 74 -24.14 -11.52 -17.62
N GLY A 75 -23.66 -11.91 -18.80
CA GLY A 75 -22.40 -12.65 -18.94
C GLY A 75 -21.26 -11.93 -18.24
N GLY A 76 -20.43 -12.67 -17.50
CA GLY A 76 -19.29 -12.10 -16.80
C GLY A 76 -18.16 -11.74 -17.77
N ALA A 77 -17.54 -10.56 -17.58
CA ALA A 77 -16.30 -10.24 -18.25
C ALA A 77 -15.13 -10.92 -17.49
N SER A 78 -14.15 -11.42 -18.23
CA SER A 78 -12.91 -11.93 -17.68
C SER A 78 -11.74 -11.12 -18.22
N ASN A 79 -10.73 -10.92 -17.39
CA ASN A 79 -9.46 -10.33 -17.74
C ASN A 79 -8.35 -11.30 -17.36
N HIS A 80 -7.45 -11.57 -18.29
CA HIS A 80 -6.31 -12.46 -18.07
C HIS A 80 -5.04 -11.70 -18.38
N GLY A 81 -3.96 -12.03 -17.67
CA GLY A 81 -2.68 -11.41 -17.96
C GLY A 81 -1.52 -12.06 -17.21
N GLN A 82 -0.40 -11.36 -17.23
CA GLN A 82 0.79 -11.70 -16.48
C GLN A 82 1.00 -10.65 -15.38
N PHE A 83 1.03 -11.12 -14.14
CA PHE A 83 1.50 -10.35 -13.01
C PHE A 83 3.03 -10.32 -13.05
N PRO A 84 3.66 -9.15 -12.89
CA PRO A 84 5.12 -9.07 -12.97
C PRO A 84 5.81 -9.83 -11.83
N ALA A 85 7.11 -10.04 -11.99
CA ALA A 85 7.96 -10.54 -10.92
C ALA A 85 7.84 -9.65 -9.66
N ILE A 86 7.96 -10.26 -8.48
CA ILE A 86 7.98 -9.55 -7.20
C ILE A 86 9.44 -9.35 -6.80
N GLN A 87 9.80 -8.10 -6.55
CA GLN A 87 11.14 -7.75 -6.09
C GLN A 87 11.10 -7.15 -4.68
N ALA A 88 12.22 -7.23 -4.00
CA ALA A 88 12.54 -6.37 -2.87
C ALA A 88 13.57 -5.33 -3.29
N TYR A 89 13.42 -4.12 -2.76
CA TYR A 89 14.26 -2.97 -3.00
C TYR A 89 14.92 -2.52 -1.71
N HIS A 90 16.24 -2.45 -1.75
CA HIS A 90 17.05 -1.90 -0.67
C HIS A 90 17.24 -0.40 -0.90
N LEU A 91 16.72 0.41 0.02
CA LEU A 91 16.73 1.87 -0.03
C LEU A 91 17.48 2.43 1.17
N GLN A 92 18.07 3.61 1.01
CA GLN A 92 18.75 4.34 2.08
C GLN A 92 18.08 5.67 2.37
N ASN A 93 18.08 6.07 3.65
CA ASN A 93 17.56 7.37 4.13
C ASN A 93 16.14 7.66 3.62
N ALA A 94 15.25 6.70 3.86
CA ALA A 94 13.88 6.73 3.39
C ALA A 94 12.93 7.25 4.47
N THR A 95 11.93 8.04 4.07
CA THR A 95 10.79 8.37 4.91
C THR A 95 9.58 7.56 4.47
N ILE A 96 8.98 6.82 5.39
CA ILE A 96 7.85 5.92 5.15
C ILE A 96 6.63 6.31 5.99
N SER A 97 5.50 5.68 5.65
CA SER A 97 4.34 5.51 6.52
C SER A 97 3.70 4.18 6.17
N THR A 98 3.14 3.49 7.15
CA THR A 98 2.45 2.20 6.95
C THR A 98 1.03 2.35 6.41
N ASP A 99 0.53 3.59 6.29
CA ASP A 99 -0.81 3.88 5.77
C ASP A 99 -0.85 3.97 4.23
N THR A 100 0.28 3.74 3.57
CA THR A 100 0.43 3.92 2.12
C THR A 100 1.58 3.07 1.59
N VAL A 101 1.54 2.67 0.33
CA VAL A 101 2.64 1.92 -0.33
C VAL A 101 3.79 2.80 -0.85
N ASN A 102 3.84 4.05 -0.41
CA ASN A 102 4.72 5.06 -0.99
C ASN A 102 5.87 5.40 -0.04
N VAL A 103 7.06 5.56 -0.61
CA VAL A 103 8.29 5.83 0.15
C VAL A 103 8.95 7.10 -0.39
N ALA A 104 9.25 8.05 0.48
CA ALA A 104 10.01 9.23 0.08
C ALA A 104 11.51 9.00 0.27
N VAL A 105 12.31 9.27 -0.76
CA VAL A 105 13.77 9.22 -0.72
C VAL A 105 14.30 10.48 -1.39
N GLU A 106 15.07 11.29 -0.65
CA GLU A 106 15.51 12.61 -1.10
C GLU A 106 14.32 13.45 -1.65
N THR A 107 14.39 13.90 -2.89
CA THR A 107 13.34 14.68 -3.56
C THR A 107 12.32 13.82 -4.32
N LYS A 108 12.37 12.49 -4.18
CA LYS A 108 11.45 11.59 -4.88
C LYS A 108 10.44 10.93 -3.96
N LEU A 109 9.23 10.78 -4.48
CA LEU A 109 8.19 9.91 -3.94
C LEU A 109 8.13 8.66 -4.80
N LEU A 110 8.56 7.55 -4.22
CA LEU A 110 8.67 6.26 -4.87
C LEU A 110 7.37 5.48 -4.70
N SER A 111 6.94 4.85 -5.79
CA SER A 111 5.76 3.97 -5.82
C SER A 111 5.93 2.85 -6.85
N SER A 112 4.98 1.91 -6.85
CA SER A 112 4.94 0.86 -7.86
C SER A 112 4.60 1.45 -9.25
N PRO A 113 5.13 0.89 -10.34
CA PRO A 113 4.80 1.36 -11.70
C PRO A 113 3.30 1.35 -12.00
N TYR A 114 2.56 0.38 -11.44
CA TYR A 114 1.11 0.31 -11.55
C TYR A 114 0.44 1.57 -11.00
N ARG A 115 0.84 2.03 -9.81
CA ARG A 115 0.23 3.20 -9.19
C ARG A 115 0.50 4.47 -10.00
N LEU A 116 1.74 4.65 -10.44
CA LEU A 116 2.13 5.79 -11.25
C LEU A 116 1.39 5.84 -12.61
N ALA A 117 1.06 4.68 -13.17
CA ALA A 117 0.29 4.59 -14.41
C ALA A 117 -1.21 4.87 -14.24
N ASN A 118 -1.74 4.93 -13.00
CA ASN A 118 -3.17 5.06 -12.71
C ASN A 118 -3.49 6.27 -11.81
N LEU A 119 -2.68 7.33 -11.86
CA LEU A 119 -2.83 8.53 -11.01
C LEU A 119 -4.15 9.30 -11.25
N ASP A 120 -4.73 9.16 -12.43
CA ASP A 120 -6.00 9.75 -12.85
C ASP A 120 -7.22 8.98 -12.33
N ARG A 121 -7.02 7.76 -11.84
CA ARG A 121 -8.09 6.88 -11.35
C ARG A 121 -8.01 6.59 -9.86
N VAL A 122 -6.80 6.35 -9.37
CA VAL A 122 -6.53 5.97 -7.97
C VAL A 122 -5.91 7.17 -7.25
N PRO A 123 -6.56 7.71 -6.20
CA PRO A 123 -5.97 8.77 -5.42
C PRO A 123 -4.69 8.28 -4.74
N PHE A 124 -3.70 9.17 -4.73
CA PHE A 124 -2.47 8.99 -3.97
C PHE A 124 -2.77 9.23 -2.48
N ASN A 125 -3.40 8.24 -1.85
CA ASN A 125 -3.78 8.30 -0.44
C ASN A 125 -2.55 8.08 0.43
N ALA A 126 -1.93 9.17 0.89
CA ALA A 126 -1.24 9.12 2.15
C ALA A 126 -1.62 10.34 2.98
N THR A 127 -1.96 10.12 4.23
CA THR A 127 -2.29 11.15 5.22
C THR A 127 -1.19 12.23 5.33
N TRP A 128 0.06 11.88 5.01
CA TRP A 128 1.21 12.77 5.02
C TRP A 128 1.57 13.36 3.65
N LEU A 129 1.08 12.80 2.53
CA LEU A 129 1.28 13.34 1.19
C LEU A 129 0.36 14.52 0.96
N GLY A 130 0.97 15.67 0.66
CA GLY A 130 0.23 16.93 0.56
C GLY A 130 -0.55 17.02 -0.75
N TYR A 131 0.06 16.58 -1.84
CA TYR A 131 -0.43 16.73 -3.20
C TYR A 131 0.43 15.91 -4.18
N VAL A 132 -0.19 15.37 -5.23
CA VAL A 132 0.45 14.74 -6.39
C VAL A 132 -0.27 15.22 -7.65
N ASP A 133 0.49 15.64 -8.66
CA ASP A 133 -0.03 16.09 -9.97
C ASP A 133 1.02 15.88 -11.06
N GLY A 134 0.63 15.11 -12.08
CA GLY A 134 1.55 14.61 -13.09
C GLY A 134 2.77 13.95 -12.45
N ASN A 135 3.97 14.45 -12.74
CA ASN A 135 5.22 13.95 -12.18
C ASN A 135 5.69 14.70 -10.93
N THR A 136 4.85 15.56 -10.33
CA THR A 136 5.23 16.41 -9.21
C THR A 136 4.47 16.05 -7.94
N CYS A 137 5.11 16.22 -6.79
CA CYS A 137 4.49 15.98 -5.50
C CYS A 137 4.96 16.96 -4.42
N ILE A 138 4.25 16.98 -3.29
CA ILE A 138 4.64 17.73 -2.10
C ILE A 138 4.99 16.75 -0.98
N LEU A 139 6.29 16.68 -0.68
CA LEU A 139 6.88 15.82 0.33
C LEU A 139 6.98 16.54 1.68
N PRO A 140 6.96 15.81 2.81
CA PRO A 140 7.32 16.36 4.10
C PRO A 140 8.84 16.65 4.16
N THR A 141 9.24 17.61 4.99
CA THR A 141 10.66 17.88 5.30
C THR A 141 11.10 17.40 6.68
N ARG A 142 10.15 16.89 7.48
CA ARG A 142 10.41 16.45 8.85
C ARG A 142 9.84 15.07 9.10
N GLU A 143 10.68 14.21 9.64
CA GLU A 143 10.32 12.95 10.26
C GLU A 143 9.98 13.21 11.74
N ASN A 144 9.10 12.40 12.32
CA ASN A 144 8.81 12.48 13.75
C ASN A 144 9.29 11.27 14.54
N ARG A 145 9.91 10.29 13.86
CA ARG A 145 10.59 9.14 14.45
C ARG A 145 11.61 8.61 13.45
N ALA A 146 12.70 8.02 13.93
CA ALA A 146 13.72 7.43 13.09
C ALA A 146 14.09 6.02 13.57
N PHE A 147 14.43 5.14 12.65
CA PHE A 147 14.99 3.81 12.87
C PHE A 147 16.26 3.61 12.06
N GLU A 148 17.16 2.76 12.56
CA GLU A 148 18.37 2.39 11.83
C GLU A 148 18.04 1.51 10.64
N SER A 149 17.18 0.50 10.81
CA SER A 149 16.78 -0.40 9.73
C SER A 149 15.34 -0.91 9.85
N GLY A 150 14.82 -1.50 8.77
CA GLY A 150 13.58 -2.27 8.82
C GLY A 150 13.07 -2.75 7.47
N ILE A 151 12.11 -3.67 7.52
CA ILE A 151 11.34 -4.16 6.37
C ILE A 151 9.93 -3.57 6.47
N LEU A 152 9.51 -2.83 5.45
CA LEU A 152 8.20 -2.21 5.41
C LEU A 152 7.11 -3.23 5.07
N ILE A 153 6.17 -3.41 5.99
CA ILE A 153 4.97 -4.23 5.83
C ILE A 153 3.77 -3.29 5.68
N ASP A 154 3.52 -2.83 4.46
CA ASP A 154 2.52 -1.80 4.15
C ASP A 154 1.47 -2.26 3.13
N GLY A 155 0.46 -1.42 2.93
CA GLY A 155 -0.65 -1.59 2.00
C GLY A 155 -1.56 -0.36 2.04
N ASP A 156 -2.31 -0.10 0.99
CA ASP A 156 -3.20 1.06 0.91
C ASP A 156 -4.34 1.02 1.93
N GLY A 157 -4.73 -0.19 2.31
CA GLY A 157 -5.78 -0.45 3.27
C GLY A 157 -5.28 -1.12 4.53
N GLY A 158 -4.04 -0.91 4.98
CA GLY A 158 -3.44 -1.64 6.11
C GLY A 158 -4.22 -1.63 7.44
N SER A 159 -5.18 -0.71 7.61
CA SER A 159 -6.12 -0.67 8.75
C SER A 159 -7.40 -1.51 8.57
N ASN A 160 -7.69 -1.95 7.34
CA ASN A 160 -8.80 -2.83 6.99
C ASN A 160 -8.31 -4.28 6.94
N TRP A 161 -8.99 -5.17 7.68
CA TRP A 161 -8.59 -6.58 7.80
C TRP A 161 -8.40 -7.31 6.46
N TYR A 162 -9.26 -7.04 5.47
CA TYR A 162 -9.16 -7.70 4.16
C TYR A 162 -7.92 -7.26 3.40
N HIS A 163 -7.65 -5.95 3.36
CA HIS A 163 -6.46 -5.39 2.70
C HIS A 163 -5.19 -5.78 3.44
N PHE A 164 -5.20 -5.76 4.77
CA PHE A 164 -4.08 -6.27 5.55
C PHE A 164 -3.73 -7.72 5.20
N LEU A 165 -4.74 -8.59 5.06
CA LEU A 165 -4.53 -10.01 4.76
C LEU A 165 -3.93 -10.26 3.37
N ILE A 166 -4.24 -9.43 2.37
CA ILE A 166 -3.85 -9.66 0.97
C ILE A 166 -2.77 -8.71 0.43
N GLU A 167 -2.52 -7.57 1.10
CA GLU A 167 -1.54 -6.57 0.69
C GLU A 167 -0.35 -6.55 1.66
N CYS A 168 -0.60 -6.43 2.97
CA CYS A 168 0.45 -6.26 3.98
C CYS A 168 1.06 -7.59 4.41
N LEU A 169 0.24 -8.50 4.95
CA LEU A 169 0.70 -9.73 5.56
C LEU A 169 1.49 -10.66 4.61
N PRO A 170 1.18 -10.75 3.30
CA PRO A 170 2.00 -11.54 2.39
C PRO A 170 3.42 -10.99 2.23
N LYS A 171 3.65 -9.68 2.42
CA LYS A 171 5.00 -9.09 2.43
C LYS A 171 5.81 -9.58 3.63
N ALA A 172 5.18 -9.81 4.78
CA ALA A 172 5.85 -10.39 5.94
C ALA A 172 6.33 -11.82 5.63
N TRP A 173 5.51 -12.62 4.94
CA TRP A 173 5.93 -13.95 4.50
C TRP A 173 7.02 -13.90 3.41
N LEU A 174 6.90 -12.98 2.45
CA LEU A 174 7.93 -12.77 1.43
C LEU A 174 9.28 -12.35 2.02
N SER A 175 9.26 -11.64 3.15
CA SER A 175 10.48 -11.21 3.83
C SER A 175 11.35 -12.37 4.31
N GLU A 176 10.78 -13.57 4.51
CA GLU A 176 11.53 -14.80 4.82
C GLU A 176 12.41 -15.28 3.66
N ARG A 177 12.23 -14.74 2.44
CA ARG A 177 13.06 -15.07 1.26
C ARG A 177 14.18 -14.06 1.00
N LEU A 178 14.30 -13.03 1.84
CA LEU A 178 15.41 -12.08 1.74
C LEU A 178 16.75 -12.76 2.09
N PRO A 179 17.88 -12.21 1.63
CA PRO A 179 19.19 -12.68 2.08
C PRO A 179 19.35 -12.66 3.61
N ALA A 180 20.12 -13.61 4.13
CA ALA A 180 20.27 -13.83 5.59
C ALA A 180 20.77 -12.61 6.38
N HIS A 181 21.48 -11.67 5.75
CA HIS A 181 21.91 -10.44 6.45
C HIS A 181 20.77 -9.47 6.77
N PHE A 182 19.54 -9.74 6.29
CA PHE A 182 18.31 -9.05 6.68
C PHE A 182 17.49 -9.83 7.72
N ASP A 183 17.99 -10.95 8.25
CA ASP A 183 17.23 -11.77 9.20
C ASP A 183 16.89 -11.04 10.49
N ASP A 184 17.76 -10.12 10.92
CA ASP A 184 17.56 -9.31 12.12
C ASP A 184 16.80 -7.99 11.84
N TYR A 185 16.42 -7.71 10.59
CA TYR A 185 15.71 -6.46 10.29
C TYR A 185 14.31 -6.49 10.93
N PRO A 186 13.92 -5.43 11.67
CA PRO A 186 12.60 -5.38 12.25
C PRO A 186 11.52 -5.25 11.18
N LEU A 187 10.34 -5.83 11.43
CA LEU A 187 9.16 -5.60 10.61
C LEU A 187 8.48 -4.31 11.05
N ILE A 188 8.36 -3.33 10.16
CA ILE A 188 7.65 -2.08 10.41
C ILE A 188 6.21 -2.25 9.90
N VAL A 189 5.25 -2.28 10.83
CA VAL A 189 3.87 -2.73 10.57
C VAL A 189 2.83 -1.66 10.89
N PRO A 190 1.61 -1.74 10.34
CA PRO A 190 0.55 -0.77 10.60
C PRO A 190 0.14 -0.73 12.08
N PRO A 191 -0.37 0.40 12.58
CA PRO A 191 -0.76 0.58 13.99
C PRO A 191 -1.79 -0.45 14.48
N ASN A 192 -2.63 -0.97 13.57
CA ASN A 192 -3.62 -1.99 13.92
C ASN A 192 -3.00 -3.29 14.44
N CYS A 193 -1.73 -3.57 14.12
CA CYS A 193 -1.03 -4.74 14.63
C CYS A 193 -0.76 -4.69 16.15
N SER A 194 -0.77 -3.50 16.76
CA SER A 194 -0.67 -3.37 18.23
C SER A 194 -2.04 -3.34 18.91
N SER A 195 -3.06 -2.79 18.26
CA SER A 195 -4.36 -2.50 18.87
C SER A 195 -5.44 -3.55 18.60
N VAL A 196 -5.30 -4.38 17.56
CA VAL A 196 -6.29 -5.38 17.18
C VAL A 196 -5.67 -6.78 17.22
N THR A 197 -6.19 -7.64 18.10
CA THR A 197 -5.65 -8.99 18.37
C THR A 197 -5.46 -9.83 17.11
N ASN A 198 -6.39 -9.78 16.16
CA ASN A 198 -6.28 -10.58 14.93
C ASN A 198 -5.10 -10.14 14.03
N PHE A 199 -4.83 -8.83 13.96
CA PHE A 199 -3.67 -8.30 13.22
C PHE A 199 -2.38 -8.73 13.89
N SER A 200 -2.29 -8.58 15.22
CA SER A 200 -1.14 -9.00 16.02
C SER A 200 -0.84 -10.50 15.88
N LYS A 201 -1.87 -11.36 15.99
CA LYS A 201 -1.71 -12.81 15.82
C LYS A 201 -1.30 -13.18 14.41
N ALA A 202 -1.84 -12.50 13.41
CA ALA A 202 -1.53 -12.77 12.01
C ALA A 202 -0.09 -12.39 11.67
N ILE A 203 0.39 -11.22 12.09
CA ILE A 203 1.79 -10.84 11.86
C ILE A 203 2.77 -11.76 12.59
N ALA A 204 2.42 -12.24 13.79
CA ALA A 204 3.22 -13.18 14.56
C ALA A 204 3.43 -14.53 13.84
N LEU A 205 2.57 -14.89 12.88
CA LEU A 205 2.78 -16.09 12.07
C LEU A 205 4.05 -15.99 11.23
N PHE A 206 4.45 -14.79 10.81
CA PHE A 206 5.54 -14.57 9.84
C PHE A 206 6.68 -13.68 10.37
N SER A 207 6.58 -13.18 11.60
CA SER A 207 7.66 -12.38 12.19
C SER A 207 8.87 -13.24 12.58
N GLY A 208 8.69 -14.52 12.88
CA GLY A 208 9.76 -15.37 13.40
C GLY A 208 10.38 -14.74 14.65
N SER A 209 11.71 -14.62 14.69
CA SER A 209 12.46 -13.93 15.75
C SER A 209 12.60 -12.41 15.55
N ARG A 210 12.09 -11.84 14.43
CA ARG A 210 12.23 -10.41 14.14
C ARG A 210 11.47 -9.57 15.14
N THR A 211 12.05 -8.43 15.50
CA THR A 211 11.34 -7.40 16.25
C THR A 211 10.21 -6.82 15.39
N VAL A 212 9.03 -6.61 15.99
CA VAL A 212 7.89 -5.97 15.32
C VAL A 212 7.74 -4.54 15.82
N ILE A 213 7.94 -3.58 14.92
CA ILE A 213 7.83 -2.15 15.18
C ILE A 213 6.46 -1.68 14.69
N HIS A 214 5.63 -1.23 15.62
CA HIS A 214 4.34 -0.64 15.31
C HIS A 214 4.52 0.85 14.98
N ALA A 215 4.26 1.22 13.72
CA ALA A 215 4.16 2.63 13.34
C ALA A 215 2.86 3.21 13.89
N GLU A 216 2.89 4.46 14.35
CA GLU A 216 1.67 5.17 14.74
C GLU A 216 0.92 5.67 13.50
N GLN A 217 -0.39 5.87 13.65
CA GLN A 217 -1.22 6.41 12.57
C GLN A 217 -0.73 7.78 12.13
N ALA A 218 -0.62 8.02 10.82
CA ALA A 218 -0.08 9.26 10.25
C ALA A 218 1.36 9.61 10.69
N GLN A 219 2.10 8.66 11.26
CA GLN A 219 3.51 8.84 11.59
C GLN A 219 4.36 8.86 10.32
N ARG A 220 5.37 9.74 10.32
CA ARG A 220 6.39 9.84 9.27
C ARG A 220 7.68 9.32 9.85
N VAL A 221 8.03 8.11 9.45
CA VAL A 221 9.15 7.39 10.02
C VAL A 221 10.33 7.48 9.07
N GLY A 222 11.45 8.02 9.54
CA GLY A 222 12.74 7.88 8.87
C GLY A 222 13.32 6.50 9.11
N VAL A 223 13.88 5.89 8.07
CA VAL A 223 14.58 4.61 8.14
C VAL A 223 15.87 4.75 7.34
N LYS A 224 17.02 4.60 7.99
CA LYS A 224 18.31 4.75 7.31
C LYS A 224 18.56 3.62 6.34
N ASP A 225 18.17 2.40 6.69
CA ASP A 225 18.34 1.20 5.88
C ASP A 225 17.00 0.43 5.74
N LEU A 226 16.36 0.54 4.58
CA LEU A 226 14.99 0.09 4.38
C LEU A 226 14.89 -0.98 3.29
N ILE A 227 14.15 -2.06 3.58
CA ILE A 227 13.64 -2.97 2.58
C ILE A 227 12.17 -2.68 2.29
N VAL A 228 11.85 -2.53 1.01
CA VAL A 228 10.47 -2.44 0.49
C VAL A 228 10.22 -3.62 -0.44
N ILE A 229 9.07 -4.27 -0.32
CA ILE A 229 8.68 -5.40 -1.17
C ILE A 229 7.51 -4.95 -2.06
N ASP A 230 7.56 -5.32 -3.34
CA ASP A 230 6.47 -5.09 -4.29
C ASP A 230 5.12 -5.62 -3.80
N ASP A 231 4.04 -5.01 -4.28
CA ASP A 231 2.69 -5.48 -4.02
C ASP A 231 2.43 -6.81 -4.74
N VAL A 232 1.79 -7.75 -4.05
CA VAL A 232 1.37 -9.05 -4.60
C VAL A 232 -0.05 -9.05 -5.17
N VAL A 233 -0.80 -7.97 -4.90
CA VAL A 233 -2.13 -7.67 -5.43
C VAL A 233 -2.11 -6.23 -5.90
N ARG A 234 -2.67 -6.00 -7.09
CA ARG A 234 -2.97 -4.67 -7.61
C ARG A 234 -4.47 -4.55 -7.67
N ALA A 235 -5.01 -3.67 -6.85
CA ALA A 235 -6.41 -3.34 -6.82
C ALA A 235 -6.58 -1.89 -6.39
N PRO A 236 -7.50 -1.13 -6.99
CA PRO A 236 -7.79 0.22 -6.52
C PRO A 236 -8.47 0.15 -5.14
N PHE A 237 -7.77 0.60 -4.08
CA PHE A 237 -8.37 0.68 -2.74
C PHE A 237 -9.48 1.73 -2.67
N ASN A 238 -9.23 2.89 -3.28
CA ASN A 238 -10.18 3.96 -3.47
C ASN A 238 -10.11 4.42 -4.94
N LEU A 239 -11.20 4.98 -5.44
CA LEU A 239 -11.26 5.64 -6.73
C LEU A 239 -11.74 7.07 -6.56
N TYR A 240 -11.44 7.95 -7.52
CA TYR A 240 -12.08 9.26 -7.56
C TYR A 240 -13.60 9.13 -7.72
N ARG A 241 -14.33 10.10 -7.17
CA ARG A 241 -15.80 10.12 -7.18
C ARG A 241 -16.33 9.99 -8.62
N GLY A 242 -17.28 9.07 -8.80
CA GLY A 242 -17.93 8.83 -10.10
C GLY A 242 -17.22 7.78 -10.96
N LEU A 243 -16.02 7.33 -10.57
CA LEU A 243 -15.36 6.19 -11.19
C LEU A 243 -15.84 4.89 -10.54
N TRP A 244 -15.98 3.86 -11.38
CA TRP A 244 -16.24 2.49 -10.96
C TRP A 244 -15.03 1.61 -11.29
N PRO A 245 -14.75 0.60 -10.44
CA PRO A 245 -13.68 -0.34 -10.73
C PRO A 245 -13.96 -1.14 -11.99
N ILE A 246 -12.93 -1.42 -12.78
CA ILE A 246 -12.99 -2.24 -13.98
C ILE A 246 -12.03 -3.44 -13.86
N PRO A 247 -12.33 -4.59 -14.47
CA PRO A 247 -11.53 -5.81 -14.32
C PRO A 247 -10.05 -5.67 -14.66
N SER A 248 -9.71 -4.78 -15.60
CA SER A 248 -8.33 -4.52 -16.01
C SER A 248 -7.48 -3.81 -14.95
N GLU A 249 -8.11 -3.20 -13.94
CA GLU A 249 -7.39 -2.59 -12.80
C GLU A 249 -6.97 -3.62 -11.76
N TYR A 250 -7.50 -4.83 -11.83
CA TYR A 250 -7.23 -5.90 -10.88
C TYR A 250 -6.28 -6.92 -11.49
N SER A 251 -5.21 -7.20 -10.77
CA SER A 251 -4.29 -8.30 -11.06
C SER A 251 -3.65 -8.76 -9.77
N GLN A 252 -3.22 -10.02 -9.69
CA GLN A 252 -2.60 -10.56 -8.50
C GLN A 252 -1.66 -11.70 -8.85
N HIS A 253 -0.71 -11.99 -7.97
CA HIS A 253 0.18 -13.12 -8.14
C HIS A 253 -0.50 -14.43 -7.68
N ASP A 254 -1.33 -15.03 -8.54
CA ASP A 254 -2.22 -16.16 -8.20
C ASP A 254 -1.49 -17.34 -7.52
N ASP A 255 -0.37 -17.79 -8.07
CA ASP A 255 0.34 -18.97 -7.56
C ASP A 255 0.84 -18.73 -6.12
N PHE A 256 1.50 -17.60 -5.90
CA PHE A 256 1.95 -17.16 -4.58
C PHE A 256 0.79 -17.01 -3.58
N LEU A 257 -0.33 -16.39 -3.96
CA LEU A 257 -1.46 -16.22 -3.04
C LEU A 257 -2.10 -17.55 -2.63
N ARG A 258 -2.10 -18.55 -3.53
CA ARG A 258 -2.55 -19.92 -3.20
C ARG A 258 -1.63 -20.60 -2.22
N ASP A 259 -0.32 -20.47 -2.41
CA ASP A 259 0.69 -21.02 -1.51
C ASP A 259 0.67 -20.31 -0.15
N TYR A 260 0.53 -18.98 -0.15
CA TYR A 260 0.35 -18.16 1.05
C TYR A 260 -0.87 -18.58 1.87
N ALA A 261 -2.01 -18.79 1.21
CA ALA A 261 -3.22 -19.27 1.88
C ALA A 261 -3.03 -20.69 2.46
N ARG A 262 -2.21 -21.54 1.82
CA ARG A 262 -1.84 -22.86 2.35
C ARG A 262 -0.95 -22.70 3.59
N GLU A 263 0.04 -21.82 3.52
CA GLU A 263 1.00 -21.55 4.59
C GLU A 263 0.32 -20.99 5.84
N ILE A 264 -0.59 -20.02 5.70
CA ILE A 264 -1.39 -19.51 6.82
C ILE A 264 -2.11 -20.66 7.54
N ARG A 265 -2.77 -21.55 6.78
CA ARG A 265 -3.50 -22.67 7.36
C ARG A 265 -2.56 -23.63 8.08
N LEU A 266 -1.38 -23.89 7.51
CA LEU A 266 -0.37 -24.74 8.12
C LEU A 266 0.12 -24.15 9.45
N ARG A 267 0.51 -22.87 9.48
CA ARG A 267 0.99 -22.20 10.71
C ARG A 267 -0.09 -22.04 11.78
N LEU A 268 -1.35 -21.95 11.37
CA LEU A 268 -2.50 -21.96 12.29
C LEU A 268 -2.90 -23.37 12.77
N GLY A 269 -2.26 -24.44 12.27
CA GLY A 269 -2.65 -25.81 12.59
C GLY A 269 -4.04 -26.20 12.05
N VAL A 270 -4.54 -25.49 11.04
CA VAL A 270 -5.86 -25.76 10.45
C VAL A 270 -5.73 -26.91 9.43
N CYS A 271 -5.90 -28.13 9.92
CA CYS A 271 -6.05 -29.30 9.04
C CYS A 271 -7.44 -29.27 8.38
N ARG A 272 -7.50 -29.44 7.05
CA ARG A 272 -8.77 -29.65 6.35
C ARG A 272 -9.35 -31.00 6.81
N ASN A 273 -10.30 -30.97 7.74
CA ASN A 273 -11.20 -32.10 7.94
C ASN A 273 -12.06 -32.23 6.69
N LYS A 274 -11.71 -33.18 5.81
CA LYS A 274 -12.45 -33.48 4.56
C LYS A 274 -13.91 -33.89 4.81
N GLY A 275 -14.31 -34.14 6.06
CA GLY A 275 -15.54 -34.88 6.38
C GLY A 275 -16.81 -34.09 6.65
N ASN A 276 -16.81 -32.78 6.93
CA ASN A 276 -18.07 -32.10 7.29
C ASN A 276 -18.02 -30.55 7.31
N GLN A 277 -17.36 -29.92 6.34
CA GLN A 277 -17.40 -28.45 6.27
C GLN A 277 -18.68 -27.99 5.54
N PRO A 278 -19.48 -27.08 6.11
CA PRO A 278 -20.60 -26.50 5.39
C PRO A 278 -20.07 -25.85 4.11
N SER A 279 -20.69 -26.19 2.98
CA SER A 279 -20.23 -25.79 1.64
C SER A 279 -20.21 -24.27 1.44
N ARG A 280 -20.89 -23.52 2.30
CA ARG A 280 -21.06 -22.07 2.25
C ARG A 280 -21.12 -21.51 3.67
N ILE A 281 -20.30 -20.49 3.95
CA ILE A 281 -20.38 -19.67 5.16
C ILE A 281 -21.05 -18.36 4.75
N PHE A 282 -22.21 -18.06 5.32
CA PHE A 282 -22.87 -16.76 5.15
C PHE A 282 -22.42 -15.84 6.27
N LEU A 283 -21.75 -14.74 5.92
CA LEU A 283 -21.31 -13.73 6.87
C LEU A 283 -22.34 -12.61 6.92
N GLN A 284 -23.29 -12.70 7.84
CA GLN A 284 -24.24 -11.61 8.11
C GLN A 284 -23.54 -10.52 8.92
N ARG A 285 -23.65 -9.26 8.47
CA ARG A 285 -23.19 -8.10 9.24
C ARG A 285 -24.32 -7.56 10.11
N PRO A 286 -24.04 -6.98 11.29
CA PRO A 286 -25.05 -6.21 12.02
C PRO A 286 -25.61 -5.09 11.13
N GLY A 287 -26.92 -4.93 11.07
CA GLY A 287 -27.64 -4.02 10.16
C GLY A 287 -27.45 -2.52 10.41
N SER A 288 -26.36 -2.10 11.08
CA SER A 288 -26.14 -0.71 11.49
C SER A 288 -25.32 0.13 10.51
N ARG A 289 -24.84 -0.45 9.40
CA ARG A 289 -23.94 0.27 8.47
C ARG A 289 -24.36 0.28 6.99
N ARG A 290 -25.05 -0.75 6.48
CA ARG A 290 -25.55 -0.85 5.09
C ARG A 290 -26.70 -1.86 5.02
N ASP A 291 -27.76 -1.52 4.30
CA ASP A 291 -29.01 -2.31 4.26
C ASP A 291 -29.06 -3.32 3.10
N TYR A 292 -28.13 -3.22 2.14
CA TYR A 292 -28.07 -4.13 0.99
C TYR A 292 -27.18 -5.36 1.28
N ASN A 293 -27.58 -6.53 0.72
CA ASN A 293 -27.04 -7.90 0.91
C ASN A 293 -27.72 -8.77 2.00
N GLN A 294 -28.87 -8.38 2.57
CA GLN A 294 -29.56 -9.19 3.59
C GLN A 294 -30.88 -9.83 3.15
N ASP A 295 -31.42 -9.44 1.99
CA ASP A 295 -32.73 -9.90 1.51
C ASP A 295 -32.64 -11.04 0.47
N ALA A 296 -31.59 -11.87 0.54
CA ALA A 296 -31.37 -12.99 -0.39
C ALA A 296 -31.82 -14.33 0.21
#